data_AF-A0A2E0GIK2-F1
#
_entry.id   AF-A0A2E0GIK2-F1
#
_cell.length_a   1.000
_cell.length_b   1.000
_cell.length_c   1.000
_cell.angle_alpha   90.00
_cell.angle_beta   90.00
_cell.angle_gamma   90.00
#
_symmetry.space_group_name_H-M   'P 1'
#
loop_
_entity.id
_entity.type
_entity.pdbx_description
1 polymer ?
#
loop_
_entity_poly.entity_id
_entity_poly.type
_entity_poly.pdbx_seq_one_letter_code
_entity_poly.pdbx_strand_id
1 'polypeptide(L)' 'MDTQKLIYMVNQISNYFNSYPEEKAIISITNHINQFWDKRMKKQIILYVKNDGDGINPLALIAIKNLEKI' A
#
# COMPACT_ATOMS: atom_id res chain seq x y z
N MET A 1 -4.28 -1.43 14.81
CA MET A 1 -4.71 -0.12 14.27
C MET A 1 -5.99 -0.35 13.49
N ASP A 2 -6.84 0.66 13.31
CA ASP A 2 -8.02 0.55 12.46
C ASP A 2 -7.62 0.37 10.99
N THR A 3 -8.29 -0.54 10.28
CA THR A 3 -8.09 -0.78 8.84
C THR A 3 -8.40 0.47 8.03
N GLN A 4 -9.42 1.26 8.40
CA GLN A 4 -9.72 2.52 7.71
C GLN A 4 -8.57 3.51 7.76
N LYS A 5 -7.86 3.57 8.91
CA LYS A 5 -6.66 4.40 9.06
C LYS A 5 -5.51 3.91 8.19
N LEU A 6 -5.34 2.58 8.05
CA LEU A 6 -4.32 2.02 7.14
C LEU A 6 -4.63 2.38 5.68
N ILE A 7 -5.88 2.25 5.25
CA ILE A 7 -6.32 2.63 3.89
C ILE A 7 -6.03 4.11 3.64
N TYR A 8 -6.40 4.98 4.58
CA TYR A 8 -6.10 6.41 4.49
C TYR A 8 -4.59 6.66 4.33
N MET A 9 -3.76 6.06 5.20
CA MET A 9 -2.30 6.23 5.13
C MET A 9 -1.71 5.74 3.80
N VAL A 10 -2.16 4.59 3.31
CA VAL A 10 -1.68 4.02 2.03
C VAL A 10 -2.04 4.93 0.86
N ASN A 11 -3.24 5.52 0.88
CA ASN A 11 -3.66 6.46 -0.15
C ASN A 11 -2.88 7.77 -0.08
N GLN A 12 -2.52 8.26 1.11
CA GLN A 12 -1.64 9.42 1.25
C GLN A 12 -0.26 9.17 0.66
N ILE A 13 0.32 7.98 0.91
CA ILE A 13 1.59 7.56 0.29
C ILE A 13 1.43 7.51 -1.24
N SER A 14 0.33 6.92 -1.73
CA SER A 14 0.04 6.84 -3.16
C SER A 14 -0.06 8.21 -3.83
N ASN A 15 -0.76 9.15 -3.18
CA ASN A 15 -0.94 10.51 -3.69
C ASN A 15 0.39 11.25 -3.81
N TYR A 16 1.32 11.05 -2.86
CA TYR A 16 2.66 11.63 -2.93
C TYR A 16 3.43 11.15 -4.18
N PHE A 17 3.34 9.86 -4.52
CA PHE A 17 4.03 9.28 -5.68
C PHE A 17 3.24 9.38 -6.99
N ASN A 18 2.05 9.99 -7.00
CA ASN A 18 1.17 10.01 -8.17
C ASN A 18 1.74 10.79 -9.37
N SER A 19 2.72 11.67 -9.15
CA SER A 19 3.43 12.40 -10.22
C SER A 19 4.57 11.60 -10.86
N TYR A 20 4.90 10.42 -10.32
CA TYR A 20 5.99 9.60 -10.81
C TYR A 20 5.47 8.70 -11.94
N PRO A 21 6.34 8.22 -12.85
CA PRO A 21 5.97 7.15 -13.77
C PRO A 21 5.41 5.96 -13.00
N GLU A 22 4.36 5.32 -13.52
CA GLU A 22 3.57 4.30 -12.82
C GLU A 22 4.44 3.19 -12.18
N GLU A 23 5.37 2.61 -12.94
CA GLU A 23 6.27 1.57 -12.44
C GLU A 23 7.12 2.07 -11.25
N LYS A 24 7.65 3.29 -11.36
CA LYS A 24 8.46 3.91 -10.32
C LYS A 24 7.62 4.23 -9.09
N ALA A 25 6.38 4.67 -9.27
CA ALA A 25 5.45 4.94 -8.19
C ALA A 25 5.15 3.65 -7.40
N ILE A 26 4.79 2.56 -8.08
CA ILE A 26 4.51 1.27 -7.46
C ILE A 26 5.70 0.77 -6.63
N ILE A 27 6.91 0.80 -7.19
CA ILE A 27 8.14 0.39 -6.49
C ILE A 27 8.37 1.28 -5.26
N SER A 28 8.21 2.60 -5.41
CA SER A 28 8.44 3.55 -4.32
C SER A 28 7.43 3.38 -3.18
N ILE A 29 6.15 3.15 -3.49
CA ILE A 29 5.11 2.88 -2.51
C ILE A 29 5.40 1.55 -1.79
N THR A 30 5.73 0.49 -2.53
CA THR A 30 6.05 -0.84 -1.97
C THR A 30 7.22 -0.73 -0.98
N ASN A 31 8.30 -0.08 -1.39
CA ASN A 31 9.48 0.11 -0.55
C ASN A 31 9.19 0.95 0.70
N HIS A 32 8.43 2.04 0.55
CA HIS A 32 8.03 2.89 1.68
C HIS A 32 7.25 2.09 2.71
N ILE A 33 6.21 1.34 2.30
CA ILE A 33 5.44 0.51 3.22
C ILE A 33 6.34 -0.56 3.85
N ASN A 34 7.20 -1.22 3.07
CA ASN A 34 8.04 -2.28 3.60
C ASN A 34 9.02 -1.78 4.69
N GLN A 35 9.61 -0.60 4.49
CA GLN A 35 10.59 0.00 5.40
C GLN A 35 9.96 0.62 6.65
N PHE A 36 8.84 1.32 6.51
CA PHE A 36 8.29 2.14 7.60
C PHE A 36 7.13 1.48 8.36
N TRP A 37 6.46 0.48 7.78
CA TRP A 37 5.35 -0.18 8.47
C TRP A 37 5.81 -1.44 9.21
N ASP A 38 5.26 -1.63 10.40
CA ASP A 38 5.51 -2.83 11.17
C ASP A 38 4.85 -4.08 10.54
N LYS A 39 5.25 -5.26 11.03
CA LYS A 39 4.77 -6.55 10.52
C LYS A 39 3.26 -6.73 10.66
N ARG A 40 2.62 -6.19 11.70
CA ARG A 40 1.18 -6.32 11.92
C ARG A 40 0.40 -5.44 10.95
N MET A 41 0.85 -4.19 10.74
CA MET A 41 0.28 -3.26 9.77
C MET A 41 0.31 -3.85 8.36
N LYS A 42 1.46 -4.39 7.93
CA LYS A 42 1.62 -5.05 6.63
C LYS A 42 0.66 -6.22 6.46
N LYS A 43 0.59 -7.13 7.45
CA LYS A 43 -0.35 -8.26 7.43
C LYS A 43 -1.81 -7.81 7.32
N GLN A 44 -2.19 -6.78 8.06
CA GLN A 44 -3.56 -6.29 8.08
C GLN A 44 -3.99 -5.70 6.73
N ILE A 45 -3.15 -4.87 6.10
CA ILE A 45 -3.49 -4.29 4.80
C ILE A 45 -3.46 -5.32 3.68
N ILE A 46 -2.53 -6.29 3.72
CA ILE A 46 -2.49 -7.41 2.77
C ILE A 46 -3.77 -8.24 2.87
N LEU A 47 -4.21 -8.57 4.08
CA LEU A 47 -5.45 -9.31 4.29
C LEU A 47 -6.67 -8.55 3.77
N TYR A 48 -6.72 -7.24 3.98
CA TYR A 48 -7.79 -6.39 3.45
C TYR A 48 -7.83 -6.42 1.90
N VAL A 49 -6.67 -6.28 1.24
CA VAL A 49 -6.55 -6.35 -0.23
C VAL A 49 -6.93 -7.72 -0.79
N LYS A 50 -6.79 -8.81 -0.03
CA LYS A 50 -7.25 -10.14 -0.47
C LYS A 50 -8.77 -10.30 -0.48
N ASN A 51 -9.49 -9.53 0.33
CA ASN A 51 -10.95 -9.62 0.40
C ASN A 51 -11.60 -8.74 -0.68
N ASP A 52 -11.31 -7.43 -0.69
CA ASP A 52 -11.85 -6.49 -1.69
C ASP A 52 -10.83 -5.41 -2.09
N GLY A 53 -10.04 -4.92 -1.13
CA GLY A 53 -9.17 -3.76 -1.32
C GLY A 53 -9.93 -2.47 -1.60
N ASP A 54 -11.20 -2.36 -1.20
CA ASP A 54 -12.02 -1.20 -1.57
C ASP A 54 -11.48 0.11 -0.97
N GLY A 55 -11.64 1.19 -1.72
CA GLY A 55 -11.16 2.52 -1.34
C GLY A 55 -9.63 2.69 -1.39
N ILE A 56 -8.86 1.70 -1.83
CA ILE A 56 -7.41 1.84 -2.02
C ILE A 56 -7.09 2.34 -3.43
N ASN A 57 -6.20 3.33 -3.53
CA ASN A 57 -5.70 3.86 -4.81
C ASN A 57 -5.10 2.72 -5.66
N PRO A 58 -5.36 2.68 -6.99
CA PRO A 58 -4.85 1.61 -7.86
C PRO A 58 -3.34 1.37 -7.76
N LEU A 59 -2.51 2.41 -7.67
CA LEU A 59 -1.06 2.28 -7.53
C LEU A 59 -0.68 1.62 -6.21
N ALA A 60 -1.33 2.02 -5.12
CA ALA A 60 -1.11 1.41 -3.82
C ALA A 60 -1.64 -0.03 -3.74
N LEU A 61 -2.75 -0.35 -4.42
CA LEU A 61 -3.28 -1.70 -4.48
C LEU A 61 -2.25 -2.66 -5.10
N ILE A 62 -1.63 -2.26 -6.21
CA ILE A 62 -0.57 -3.04 -6.86
C ILE A 62 0.66 -3.14 -5.94
N ALA A 63 1.05 -2.04 -5.30
CA ALA A 63 2.18 -2.03 -4.37
C ALA A 63 1.97 -2.98 -3.18
N ILE A 64 0.77 -3.01 -2.59
CA ILE A 64 0.45 -3.92 -1.48
C ILE A 64 0.50 -5.38 -1.95
N LYS A 65 0.00 -5.69 -3.16
CA LYS A 65 0.10 -7.04 -3.73
C LYS A 65 1.56 -7.49 -3.94
N ASN A 66 2.49 -6.55 -4.13
CA ASN A 66 3.91 -6.86 -4.24
C ASN A 66 4.58 -7.14 -2.89
N LEU A 67 4.01 -6.73 -1.75
CA LEU A 67 4.56 -7.02 -0.42
C LEU A 67 4.52 -8.50 -0.07
N GLU A 68 3.69 -9.32 -0.74
CA GLU A 68 3.64 -10.76 -0.53
C GLU A 68 4.81 -11.52 -1.16
N LYS A 69 5.53 -10.86 -2.08
CA LYS A 69 6.61 -11.47 -2.87
C LYS A 69 8.01 -11.21 -2.28
N ILE A 70 8.09 -10.45 -1.18
CA ILE A 70 9.32 -10.03 -0.49
C ILE A 70 9.46 -10.85 0.79
#